data_AF-A0A963AJ09-F1
#
_entry.id   AF-A0A963AJ09-F1
#
_cell.length_a   1.000
_cell.length_b   1.000
_cell.length_c   1.000
_cell.angle_alpha   90.00
_cell.angle_beta   90.00
_cell.angle_gamma   90.00
#
_symmetry.space_group_name_H-M   'P 1'
#
loop_
_entity.id
_entity.type
_entity.pdbx_description
1 polymer ?
#
loop_
_entity_poly.entity_id
_entity_poly.type
_entity_poly.pdbx_seq_one_letter_code
_entity_poly.pdbx_strand_id
1 'polypeptide(L)'
;MAKEQGNSLAIEWVVGEQSISQAITSAKSTLNAQGFAHVFPQAKSAIPHGWMVVVKTVYKTVTGRVRTSYGCGFSQESAHAAEELAVSDLHAYSWGWKPEYGYAKVEVKRY
;
A
#
# COMPACT_ATOMS: atom_id res chain seq x y z
N MET A 1 -18.70 4.10 -8.79
CA MET A 1 -17.53 4.82 -9.37
C MET A 1 -16.24 4.05 -9.08
N ALA A 2 -15.13 4.26 -9.81
CA ALA A 2 -13.82 3.65 -9.48
C ALA A 2 -13.40 3.86 -7.99
N LYS A 3 -13.96 4.90 -7.37
CA LYS A 3 -13.86 5.29 -5.94
C LYS A 3 -14.56 4.36 -4.94
N GLU A 4 -15.42 3.44 -5.37
CA GLU A 4 -16.15 2.49 -4.51
C GLU A 4 -15.71 1.03 -4.70
N GLN A 5 -14.89 0.75 -5.72
CA GLN A 5 -14.60 -0.62 -6.16
C GLN A 5 -13.24 -1.17 -5.68
N GLY A 6 -12.57 -0.49 -4.73
CA GLY A 6 -11.24 -0.90 -4.26
C GLY A 6 -10.17 -0.85 -5.36
N ASN A 7 -10.44 -0.16 -6.46
CA ASN A 7 -9.57 -0.06 -7.62
C ASN A 7 -9.20 1.41 -7.87
N SER A 8 -8.87 2.13 -6.81
CA SER A 8 -8.28 3.46 -6.89
C SER A 8 -6.80 3.37 -6.55
N LEU A 9 -5.95 3.89 -7.41
CA LEU A 9 -4.51 4.10 -7.18
C LEU A 9 -4.21 5.13 -6.07
N ALA A 10 -5.20 5.47 -5.24
CA ALA A 10 -5.11 6.53 -4.26
C ALA A 10 -4.39 6.02 -3.01
N ILE A 11 -3.08 5.89 -3.14
CA ILE A 11 -2.16 5.60 -2.05
C ILE A 11 -1.46 6.91 -1.72
N GLU A 12 -1.60 7.34 -0.46
CA GLU A 12 -0.95 8.54 0.04
C GLU A 12 0.13 8.13 1.04
N TRP A 13 1.36 8.59 0.81
CA TRP A 13 2.48 8.42 1.74
C TRP A 13 2.69 9.70 2.53
N VAL A 14 2.56 9.61 3.86
CA VAL A 14 2.90 10.71 4.75
C VAL A 14 4.11 10.33 5.60
N VAL A 15 5.11 11.20 5.56
CA VAL A 15 6.39 11.08 6.26
C VAL A 15 6.70 12.39 6.99
N GLY A 16 7.48 12.34 8.08
CA GLY A 16 7.94 13.53 8.82
C GLY A 16 7.00 14.06 9.90
N GLU A 17 5.88 13.39 10.17
CA GLU A 17 5.00 13.73 11.28
C GLU A 17 5.55 13.26 12.63
N GLN A 18 5.16 13.92 13.72
CA GLN A 18 5.67 13.61 15.07
C GLN A 18 5.15 12.26 15.60
N SER A 19 4.10 11.71 15.00
CA SER A 19 3.53 10.41 15.37
C SER A 19 2.86 9.72 14.19
N ILE A 20 2.76 8.38 14.26
CA ILE A 20 2.01 7.56 13.30
C ILE A 20 0.55 8.03 13.20
N SER A 21 -0.08 8.39 14.31
CA SER A 21 -1.48 8.84 14.33
C SER A 21 -1.68 10.14 13.55
N GLN A 22 -0.72 11.07 13.63
CA GLN A 22 -0.73 12.30 12.83
C GLN A 22 -0.52 11.99 11.36
N ALA A 23 0.44 11.12 11.01
CA ALA A 23 0.65 10.67 9.62
C ALA A 23 -0.61 10.06 9.00
N ILE A 24 -1.29 9.17 9.73
CA ILE A 24 -2.55 8.56 9.28
C ILE A 24 -3.65 9.63 9.12
N THR A 25 -3.75 10.57 10.06
CA THR A 25 -4.77 11.63 10.01
C THR A 25 -4.54 12.56 8.82
N SER A 26 -3.29 12.95 8.58
CA SER A 26 -2.86 13.76 7.44
C SER A 26 -3.15 13.05 6.11
N ALA A 27 -2.77 11.78 5.99
CA ALA A 27 -3.04 10.96 4.80
C ALA A 27 -4.53 10.85 4.50
N LYS A 28 -5.34 10.58 5.54
CA LYS A 28 -6.81 10.54 5.42
C LYS A 28 -7.38 11.87 5.00
N SER A 29 -6.90 12.98 5.57
CA SER A 29 -7.36 14.33 5.20
C SER A 29 -7.09 14.62 3.71
N THR A 30 -5.89 14.31 3.23
CA THR A 30 -5.51 14.48 1.81
C THR A 30 -6.40 13.63 0.89
N LEU A 31 -6.61 12.36 1.21
CA LEU A 31 -7.44 11.46 0.41
C LEU A 31 -8.94 11.86 0.47
N ASN A 32 -9.44 12.28 1.62
CA ASN A 32 -10.80 12.78 1.78
C ASN A 32 -11.02 14.06 0.96
N ALA A 33 -10.04 14.97 0.92
CA ALA A 33 -10.10 16.19 0.11
C ALA A 33 -10.13 15.90 -1.40
N GLN A 34 -9.53 14.79 -1.84
CA GLN A 34 -9.65 14.28 -3.22
C GLN A 34 -10.98 13.53 -3.49
N GLY A 35 -11.84 13.44 -2.47
CA GLY A 35 -13.14 12.81 -2.52
C GLY A 35 -13.09 11.29 -2.49
N PHE A 36 -12.08 10.70 -1.83
CA PHE A 36 -12.10 9.29 -1.42
C PHE A 36 -12.79 9.16 -0.06
N ALA A 37 -13.69 8.19 0.09
CA ALA A 37 -14.37 7.89 1.35
C ALA A 37 -13.89 6.53 1.89
N HIS A 38 -14.07 6.28 3.19
CA HIS A 38 -13.67 5.02 3.84
C HIS A 38 -12.19 4.64 3.64
N VAL A 39 -11.30 5.58 3.93
CA VAL A 39 -9.85 5.40 3.81
C VAL A 39 -9.29 4.68 5.04
N PHE A 40 -8.50 3.62 4.81
CA PHE A 40 -7.83 2.85 5.85
C PHE A 40 -6.32 2.80 5.61
N PRO A 41 -5.50 2.80 6.67
CA PRO A 41 -4.07 2.61 6.52
C PRO A 41 -3.77 1.17 6.08
N GLN A 42 -3.04 1.00 4.98
CA GLN A 42 -2.56 -0.30 4.51
C GLN A 42 -1.37 -0.77 5.35
N ALA A 43 -0.36 0.10 5.50
CA ALA A 43 0.82 -0.14 6.33
C ALA A 43 1.17 1.12 7.14
N LYS A 44 1.88 0.92 8.25
CA LYS A 44 2.36 1.99 9.14
C LYS A 44 3.72 1.60 9.73
N SER A 45 4.57 2.57 9.98
CA SER A 45 5.89 2.34 10.57
C SER A 45 6.28 3.49 11.51
N ALA A 46 7.02 3.17 12.57
CA ALA A 46 7.65 4.15 13.48
C ALA A 46 9.10 4.47 13.08
N ILE A 47 9.57 3.91 11.96
CA ILE A 47 10.92 4.11 11.46
C ILE A 47 11.12 5.59 11.08
N PRO A 48 12.20 6.25 11.55
CA PRO A 48 12.43 7.67 11.29
C PRO A 48 12.90 7.97 9.85
N HIS A 49 13.59 7.03 9.22
CA HIS A 49 14.08 7.11 7.84
C HIS A 49 14.32 5.69 7.31
N GLY A 50 14.11 5.47 6.02
CA GLY A 50 14.27 4.17 5.38
C GLY A 50 13.73 4.12 3.96
N TRP A 51 13.58 2.90 3.47
CA TRP A 51 12.98 2.57 2.18
C TRP A 51 11.51 2.30 2.33
N MET A 52 10.74 2.79 1.37
CA MET A 52 9.30 2.63 1.24
C MET A 52 9.01 2.02 -0.13
N VAL A 53 8.28 0.92 -0.16
CA VAL A 53 7.93 0.22 -1.41
C VAL A 53 6.43 -0.03 -1.46
N VAL A 54 5.82 0.29 -2.60
CA VAL A 54 4.47 -0.16 -2.97
C VAL A 54 4.58 -1.16 -4.10
N VAL A 55 3.99 -2.34 -3.90
CA VAL A 55 3.75 -3.32 -4.95
C VAL A 55 2.30 -3.29 -5.38
N LYS A 56 2.04 -3.53 -6.66
CA LYS A 56 0.72 -3.67 -7.26
C LYS A 56 0.63 -4.99 -8.00
N THR A 57 -0.49 -5.68 -7.88
CA THR A 57 -0.80 -6.86 -8.67
C THR A 57 -2.20 -6.76 -9.26
N VAL A 58 -2.41 -7.39 -10.40
CA VAL A 58 -3.72 -7.57 -11.03
C VAL A 58 -3.86 -9.05 -11.33
N TYR A 59 -4.88 -9.69 -10.76
CA TYR A 59 -5.08 -11.13 -10.89
C TYR A 59 -6.55 -11.51 -10.97
N LYS A 60 -6.82 -12.69 -11.52
CA LYS A 60 -8.18 -13.24 -11.62
C LYS A 60 -8.41 -14.18 -10.44
N THR A 61 -9.40 -13.86 -9.62
CA THR A 61 -9.83 -14.70 -8.48
C THR A 61 -10.43 -16.02 -8.97
N VAL A 62 -10.56 -16.99 -8.06
CA VAL A 62 -11.19 -18.30 -8.34
C VAL A 62 -12.63 -18.20 -8.86
N THR A 63 -13.35 -17.11 -8.52
CA THR A 63 -14.71 -16.84 -9.02
C THR A 63 -14.71 -16.12 -10.38
N GLY A 64 -13.55 -15.96 -11.00
CA GLY A 64 -13.37 -15.34 -12.30
C GLY A 64 -13.34 -13.81 -12.29
N ARG A 65 -13.42 -13.16 -11.12
CA ARG A 65 -13.37 -11.70 -11.01
C ARG A 65 -11.93 -11.21 -11.05
N VAL A 66 -11.66 -10.18 -11.86
CA VAL A 66 -10.37 -9.47 -11.85
C VAL A 66 -10.32 -8.58 -10.61
N ARG A 67 -9.22 -8.67 -9.86
CA ARG A 67 -8.91 -7.80 -8.73
C ARG A 67 -7.58 -7.11 -8.93
N THR A 68 -7.52 -5.88 -8.43
CA THR A 68 -6.27 -5.16 -8.23
C THR A 68 -6.01 -5.10 -6.74
N SER A 69 -4.78 -5.39 -6.36
CA SER A 69 -4.34 -5.38 -4.97
C SER A 69 -3.00 -4.68 -4.84
N TYR A 70 -2.73 -4.18 -3.64
CA TYR A 70 -1.51 -3.49 -3.29
C TYR A 70 -0.90 -4.09 -2.03
N GLY A 71 0.40 -3.92 -1.89
CA GLY A 71 1.11 -4.19 -0.65
C GLY A 71 2.11 -3.08 -0.38
N CYS A 72 2.25 -2.71 0.89
CA CYS A 72 3.09 -1.60 1.34
C CYS A 72 4.13 -2.08 2.35
N GLY A 73 5.40 -1.69 2.16
CA GLY A 73 6.50 -2.12 3.01
C GLY A 73 7.47 -1.00 3.36
N PHE A 74 8.05 -1.10 4.56
CA PHE A 74 9.01 -0.15 5.12
C PHE A 74 10.22 -0.88 5.69
N SER A 75 11.44 -0.50 5.32
CA SER A 75 12.66 -1.06 5.92
C SER A 75 13.79 -0.05 5.98
N GLN A 76 14.57 -0.05 7.06
CA GLN A 76 15.79 0.76 7.15
C GLN A 76 16.97 0.12 6.41
N GLU A 77 16.90 -1.19 6.16
CA GLU A 77 18.04 -1.97 5.70
C GLU A 77 18.28 -1.78 4.20
N SER A 78 17.24 -2.00 3.38
CA SER A 78 17.35 -1.92 1.93
C SER A 78 15.99 -1.78 1.26
N ALA A 79 16.00 -1.35 -0.01
CA ALA A 79 14.82 -1.36 -0.87
C ALA A 79 14.27 -2.79 -1.05
N HIS A 80 15.14 -3.80 -1.06
CA HIS A 80 14.73 -5.20 -1.21
C HIS A 80 14.00 -5.70 0.05
N ALA A 81 14.50 -5.41 1.24
CA ALA A 81 13.81 -5.74 2.48
C ALA A 81 12.44 -5.04 2.60
N ALA A 82 12.35 -3.79 2.13
CA ALA A 82 11.07 -3.09 2.05
C ALA A 82 10.11 -3.74 1.03
N GLU A 83 10.61 -4.24 -0.09
CA GLU A 83 9.84 -5.00 -1.08
C GLU A 83 9.32 -6.33 -0.51
N GLU A 84 10.14 -7.09 0.21
CA GLU A 84 9.71 -8.34 0.86
C GLU A 84 8.57 -8.09 1.86
N LEU A 85 8.68 -7.02 2.65
CA LEU A 85 7.62 -6.59 3.57
C LEU A 85 6.36 -6.15 2.81
N ALA A 86 6.51 -5.46 1.67
CA ALA A 86 5.38 -5.09 0.82
C ALA A 86 4.67 -6.31 0.23
N VAL A 87 5.41 -7.35 -0.16
CA VAL A 87 4.84 -8.62 -0.65
C VAL A 87 4.14 -9.38 0.47
N SER A 88 4.72 -9.39 1.68
CA SER A 88 4.09 -9.98 2.87
C SER A 88 2.75 -9.30 3.18
N ASP A 89 2.72 -7.97 3.15
CA ASP A 89 1.52 -7.16 3.32
C ASP A 89 0.46 -7.47 2.24
N LEU A 90 0.88 -7.53 0.96
CA LEU A 90 -0.01 -7.94 -0.14
C LEU A 90 -0.67 -9.30 0.14
N HIS A 91 0.12 -10.28 0.56
CA HIS A 91 -0.38 -11.63 0.87
C HIS A 91 -1.37 -11.63 2.05
N ALA A 92 -1.11 -10.82 3.09
CA ALA A 92 -1.97 -10.70 4.26
C ALA A 92 -3.36 -10.12 3.93
N TYR A 93 -3.43 -9.13 3.03
CA TYR A 93 -4.68 -8.45 2.69
C TYR A 93 -5.36 -8.98 1.42
N SER A 94 -4.66 -9.76 0.60
CA SER A 94 -5.18 -10.30 -0.66
C SER A 94 -5.15 -11.82 -0.67
N TRP A 95 -6.00 -12.47 0.12
CA TRP A 95 -6.02 -13.94 0.28
C TRP A 95 -6.20 -14.74 -1.02
N GLY A 96 -6.77 -14.12 -2.06
CA GLY A 96 -6.91 -14.74 -3.37
C GLY A 96 -5.68 -14.62 -4.27
N TRP A 97 -4.69 -13.80 -3.87
CA TRP A 97 -3.45 -13.64 -4.61
C TRP A 97 -2.50 -14.81 -4.31
N LYS A 98 -1.69 -15.17 -5.30
CA LYS A 98 -0.65 -16.19 -5.21
C LYS A 98 0.63 -15.63 -5.83
N PRO A 99 1.82 -16.04 -5.36
CA PRO A 99 3.09 -15.59 -5.92
C PRO A 99 3.20 -15.76 -7.45
N GLU A 100 2.57 -16.80 -7.99
CA GLU A 100 2.51 -17.11 -9.43
C GLU A 100 1.86 -16.00 -10.28
N TYR A 101 0.99 -15.17 -9.69
CA TYR A 101 0.39 -14.03 -10.40
C TYR A 101 1.35 -12.84 -10.53
N GLY A 102 2.46 -12.86 -9.80
CA GLY A 102 3.44 -11.79 -9.78
C GLY A 102 2.88 -10.48 -9.24
N TYR A 103 3.73 -9.46 -9.31
CA TYR A 103 3.45 -8.08 -8.94
C TYR A 103 4.44 -7.14 -9.66
N ALA A 104 4.13 -5.86 -9.65
CA ALA A 104 5.02 -4.79 -10.11
C ALA A 104 5.27 -3.81 -8.96
N LYS A 105 6.51 -3.34 -8.82
CA LYS A 105 6.81 -2.17 -7.97
C LYS A 105 6.29 -0.93 -8.66
N VAL A 106 5.30 -0.27 -8.05
CA VAL A 106 4.72 0.97 -8.57
C VAL A 106 5.33 2.20 -7.92
N GLU A 107 5.96 2.03 -6.75
CA GLU A 107 6.67 3.11 -6.07
C GLU A 107 7.80 2.55 -5.22
N VAL A 108 8.95 3.21 -5.30
CA VAL A 108 10.12 2.96 -4.45
C VAL A 108 10.67 4.32 -4.04
N LYS A 109 10.67 4.61 -2.74
CA LYS A 109 11.16 5.87 -2.19
C LYS A 109 12.12 5.62 -1.05
N ARG A 110 13.04 6.56 -0.87
CA ARG A 110 13.88 6.65 0.32
C ARG A 110 13.52 7.95 1.03
N TYR A 111 13.26 7.84 2.32
CA TYR A 111 12.98 8.95 3.22
C TYR A 111 14.04 8.97 4.31
#